data_AF-A0A0A2VA16-F1
#
_entry.id   AF-A0A0A2VA16-F1
#
_cell.length_a   1.000
_cell.length_b   1.000
_cell.length_c   1.000
_cell.angle_alpha   90.00
_cell.angle_beta   90.00
_cell.angle_gamma   90.00
#
_symmetry.space_group_name_H-M   'P 1'
#
loop_
_entity.id
_entity.type
_entity.pdbx_description
1 polymer ?
#
loop_
_entity_poly.entity_id
_entity_poly.type
_entity_poly.pdbx_seq_one_letter_code
_entity_poly.pdbx_strand_id
1 'polypeptide(L)'
;MHCLSLLLGAAAGVNAMLGGKIDAVVLPGNQFICANDCVHKRVFFGTRATCLENETVLLLGENGQFSVPGFPLDFLCREDPLLSVPGQRQRERRAGEAPEQCDLYPLTDPNEIYCESNRNPNGKLKIVQWADVEKLLEEAAAGEGSSTPQQPPGQKSREQCAREGQQAFAKCDKGFAECDRLGRAAIKSCLAGQ
;
A
#
# COMPACT_ATOMS: atom_id res chain seq x y z
N MET A 1 -14.92 24.58 30.35
CA MET A 1 -14.67 23.13 30.13
C MET A 1 -14.05 22.98 28.76
N HIS A 2 -12.76 22.62 28.70
CA HIS A 2 -12.05 22.45 27.44
C HIS A 2 -12.33 21.04 26.91
N CYS A 3 -13.16 20.93 25.87
CA CYS A 3 -13.24 19.72 25.07
C CYS A 3 -11.95 19.60 24.27
N LEU A 4 -11.01 18.82 24.79
CA LEU A 4 -9.93 18.22 24.00
C LEU A 4 -10.59 17.24 23.02
N SER A 5 -11.08 17.77 21.90
CA SER A 5 -11.45 16.97 20.75
C SER A 5 -10.18 16.25 20.30
N LEU A 6 -10.07 14.97 20.66
CA LEU A 6 -9.12 14.04 20.09
C LEU A 6 -9.32 14.06 18.58
N LEU A 7 -8.47 14.84 17.90
CA LEU A 7 -8.22 14.74 16.47
C LEU A 7 -7.68 13.32 16.24
N LEU A 8 -8.59 12.36 16.09
CA LEU A 8 -8.34 11.14 15.35
C LEU A 8 -8.11 11.60 13.91
N GLY A 9 -6.88 12.04 13.65
CA GLY A 9 -6.37 12.26 12.31
C GLY A 9 -6.66 10.97 11.57
N ALA A 10 -7.62 11.03 10.65
CA ALA A 10 -7.68 10.08 9.58
C ALA A 10 -6.33 10.24 8.89
N ALA A 11 -5.41 9.30 9.16
CA ALA A 11 -4.22 9.10 8.36
C ALA A 11 -4.76 8.91 6.94
N ALA A 12 -4.79 10.02 6.19
CA ALA A 12 -5.23 10.05 4.81
C ALA A 12 -4.13 9.30 4.09
N GLY A 13 -4.40 8.01 3.90
CA GLY A 13 -3.38 6.99 4.04
C GLY A 13 -2.25 7.16 3.06
N VAL A 14 -1.08 6.71 3.49
CA VAL A 14 0.09 6.52 2.63
C VAL A 14 -0.23 5.56 1.45
N ASN A 15 -1.39 4.89 1.51
CA ASN A 15 -2.05 4.05 0.52
C ASN A 15 -1.96 4.50 -0.95
N ALA A 16 -1.89 5.80 -1.26
CA ALA A 16 -1.79 6.27 -2.64
C ALA A 16 -0.35 6.49 -3.17
N MET A 17 0.67 6.57 -2.29
CA MET A 17 1.94 7.24 -2.66
C MET A 17 2.96 6.34 -3.35
N LEU A 18 3.01 5.04 -3.02
CA LEU A 18 3.98 4.12 -3.63
C LEU A 18 3.50 3.43 -4.92
N GLY A 19 2.25 3.68 -5.31
CA GLY A 19 1.87 3.55 -6.72
C GLY A 19 2.05 2.14 -7.30
N GLY A 20 1.71 1.09 -6.53
CA GLY A 20 1.64 -0.30 -7.01
C GLY A 20 2.73 -1.22 -6.49
N LYS A 21 2.60 -2.51 -6.83
CA LYS A 21 3.45 -3.62 -6.39
C LYS A 21 4.94 -3.29 -6.55
N ILE A 22 5.63 -3.09 -5.44
CA ILE A 22 7.09 -3.10 -5.35
C ILE A 22 7.48 -4.57 -5.22
N ASP A 23 8.47 -5.05 -5.98
CA ASP A 23 8.94 -6.42 -5.83
C ASP A 23 10.16 -6.49 -4.89
N ALA A 24 11.02 -5.47 -4.94
CA ALA A 24 12.20 -5.35 -4.08
C ALA A 24 12.57 -3.88 -3.80
N VAL A 25 13.25 -3.65 -2.68
CA VAL A 25 13.83 -2.34 -2.32
C VAL A 25 15.31 -2.49 -2.05
N VAL A 26 16.12 -1.70 -2.76
CA VAL A 26 17.56 -1.62 -2.52
C VAL A 26 17.82 -0.66 -1.37
N LEU A 27 18.56 -1.13 -0.38
CA LEU A 27 18.94 -0.39 0.82
C LEU A 27 20.36 0.18 0.67
N PRO A 28 20.71 1.24 1.42
CA PRO A 28 22.09 1.64 1.59
C PRO A 28 22.94 0.49 2.13
N GLY A 29 24.20 0.38 1.70
CA GLY A 29 25.12 -0.65 2.19
C GLY A 29 25.09 -1.97 1.40
N ASN A 30 24.70 -1.94 0.12
CA ASN A 30 24.66 -3.11 -0.76
C ASN A 30 23.79 -4.24 -0.20
N GLN A 31 22.58 -3.89 0.21
CA GLN A 31 21.57 -4.86 0.63
C GLN A 31 20.25 -4.58 -0.09
N PHE A 32 19.35 -5.55 -0.11
CA PHE A 32 18.00 -5.35 -0.57
C PHE A 32 17.02 -6.18 0.28
N ILE A 33 15.75 -5.79 0.21
CA ILE A 33 14.62 -6.53 0.79
C ILE A 33 13.66 -6.94 -0.32
N CYS A 34 12.99 -8.07 -0.15
CA CYS A 34 11.87 -8.48 -0.99
C CYS A 34 10.54 -8.06 -0.38
N ALA A 35 9.59 -7.65 -1.21
CA ALA A 35 8.26 -7.25 -0.77
C ALA A 35 7.34 -8.47 -0.56
N ASN A 36 7.62 -9.27 0.47
CA ASN A 36 6.95 -10.54 0.73
C ASN A 36 6.17 -10.50 2.05
N ASP A 37 5.25 -9.54 2.18
CA ASP A 37 4.36 -9.35 3.34
C ASP A 37 5.13 -9.15 4.66
N CYS A 38 6.16 -8.29 4.60
CA CYS A 38 7.08 -8.00 5.70
C CYS A 38 7.19 -6.49 5.98
N VAL A 39 7.79 -6.12 7.11
CA VAL A 39 8.01 -4.73 7.53
C VAL A 39 9.48 -4.38 7.53
N HIS A 40 9.81 -3.20 6.99
CA HIS A 40 11.11 -2.57 7.18
C HIS A 40 10.91 -1.10 7.55
N LYS A 41 11.51 -0.65 8.66
CA LYS A 41 11.42 0.73 9.16
C LYS A 41 9.97 1.29 9.17
N ARG A 42 9.03 0.52 9.73
CA ARG A 42 7.59 0.86 9.86
C ARG A 42 6.82 0.95 8.53
N VAL A 43 7.40 0.46 7.43
CA VAL A 43 6.72 0.32 6.13
C VAL A 43 6.44 -1.16 5.92
N PHE A 44 5.18 -1.50 5.65
CA PHE A 44 4.78 -2.84 5.26
C PHE A 44 4.89 -2.99 3.74
N PHE A 45 5.71 -3.94 3.31
CA PHE A 45 5.93 -4.33 1.92
C PHE A 45 5.14 -5.58 1.59
N GLY A 46 3.85 -5.38 1.31
CA GLY A 46 2.98 -6.45 0.86
C GLY A 46 3.22 -6.85 -0.59
N THR A 47 2.85 -8.08 -0.92
CA THR A 47 2.94 -8.64 -2.28
C THR A 47 2.08 -7.92 -3.32
N ARG A 48 1.13 -7.09 -2.88
CA ARG A 48 0.18 -6.36 -3.75
C ARG A 48 0.27 -4.84 -3.57
N ALA A 49 0.54 -4.40 -2.35
CA ALA A 49 0.54 -3.00 -1.97
C ALA A 49 1.58 -2.74 -0.87
N THR A 50 1.99 -1.48 -0.77
CA THR A 50 2.91 -0.99 0.26
C THR A 50 2.22 0.13 1.02
N CYS A 51 2.27 0.10 2.35
CA CYS A 51 1.63 1.07 3.25
C CYS A 51 2.44 1.20 4.54
N LEU A 52 2.02 2.09 5.44
CA LEU A 52 2.60 2.09 6.79
C LEU A 52 2.21 0.82 7.53
N GLU A 53 3.09 0.35 8.39
CA GLU A 53 2.85 -0.82 9.24
C GLU A 53 1.55 -0.68 10.05
N ASN A 54 1.24 0.52 10.56
CA ASN A 54 0.02 0.76 11.34
C ASN A 54 -1.26 0.83 10.50
N GLU A 55 -1.15 0.88 9.17
CA GLU A 55 -2.29 0.83 8.24
C GLU A 55 -2.63 -0.61 7.83
N THR A 56 -1.88 -1.60 8.33
CA THR A 56 -2.15 -3.00 8.04
C THR A 56 -3.37 -3.53 8.81
N VAL A 57 -4.14 -4.37 8.12
CA VAL A 57 -5.32 -5.09 8.61
C VAL A 57 -5.14 -6.58 8.35
N LEU A 58 -5.97 -7.42 8.97
CA LEU A 58 -5.96 -8.86 8.74
C LEU A 58 -7.12 -9.27 7.83
N LEU A 59 -6.79 -9.99 6.77
CA LEU A 59 -7.77 -10.68 5.94
C LEU A 59 -8.32 -11.88 6.69
N LEU A 60 -9.63 -12.04 6.63
CA LEU A 60 -10.37 -13.18 7.16
C LEU A 60 -11.18 -13.80 6.03
N GLY A 61 -11.24 -15.13 6.00
CA GLY A 61 -12.16 -15.87 5.15
C GLY A 61 -13.63 -15.62 5.54
N GLU A 62 -14.55 -16.16 4.73
CA GLU A 62 -15.99 -15.87 4.84
C GLU A 62 -16.59 -16.16 6.22
N ASN A 63 -16.08 -17.19 6.90
CA ASN A 63 -16.49 -17.63 8.23
C ASN A 63 -15.88 -16.79 9.37
N GLY A 64 -15.12 -15.73 9.05
CA GLY A 64 -14.40 -14.91 10.03
C GLY A 64 -13.17 -15.57 10.63
N GLN A 65 -12.78 -16.75 10.13
CA GLN A 65 -11.51 -17.39 10.45
C GLN A 65 -10.47 -17.02 9.40
N PHE A 66 -9.20 -17.25 9.69
CA PHE A 66 -8.14 -17.05 8.70
C PHE A 66 -8.35 -17.95 7.49
N SER A 67 -7.97 -17.41 6.32
CA SER A 67 -8.12 -18.04 5.02
C SER A 67 -7.58 -19.47 5.00
N VAL A 68 -6.50 -19.74 5.76
CA VAL A 68 -5.94 -21.07 5.94
C VAL A 68 -5.47 -21.26 7.39
N PRO A 69 -6.03 -22.22 8.15
CA PRO A 69 -5.54 -22.56 9.49
C PRO A 69 -4.08 -23.02 9.44
N GLY A 70 -3.20 -22.39 10.24
CA GLY A 70 -1.78 -22.76 10.37
C GLY A 70 -0.82 -22.08 9.39
N PHE A 71 -1.30 -21.16 8.56
CA PHE A 71 -0.45 -20.27 7.76
C PHE A 71 -0.22 -18.93 8.47
N PRO A 72 0.85 -18.19 8.14
CA PRO A 72 1.06 -16.85 8.66
C PRO A 72 -0.15 -15.97 8.41
N LEU A 73 -0.34 -15.01 9.32
CA LEU A 73 -1.43 -14.04 9.25
C LEU A 73 -1.39 -13.26 7.93
N ASP A 74 -2.50 -13.24 7.20
CA ASP A 74 -2.63 -12.49 5.94
C ASP A 74 -2.79 -10.99 6.25
N PHE A 75 -1.67 -10.30 6.44
CA PHE A 75 -1.66 -8.84 6.56
C PHE A 75 -1.85 -8.18 5.19
N LEU A 76 -2.77 -7.23 5.12
CA LEU A 76 -3.01 -6.40 3.94
C LEU A 76 -3.00 -4.92 4.30
N CYS A 77 -2.71 -4.07 3.32
CA CYS A 77 -2.99 -2.65 3.46
C CYS A 77 -4.51 -2.41 3.46
N ARG A 78 -5.00 -1.47 4.28
CA ARG A 78 -6.43 -1.17 4.45
C ARG A 78 -7.20 -0.86 3.15
N GLU A 79 -6.51 -0.42 2.11
CA GLU A 79 -7.07 -0.11 0.79
C GLU A 79 -6.80 -1.20 -0.27
N ASP A 80 -6.31 -2.38 0.13
CA ASP A 80 -6.08 -3.49 -0.79
C ASP A 80 -7.38 -3.90 -1.49
N PRO A 81 -7.41 -4.02 -2.84
CA PRO A 81 -8.60 -4.40 -3.58
C PRO A 81 -9.22 -5.74 -3.15
N LEU A 82 -8.43 -6.67 -2.59
CA LEU A 82 -8.95 -7.93 -2.05
C LEU A 82 -9.97 -7.72 -0.93
N LEU A 83 -9.85 -6.62 -0.19
CA LEU A 83 -10.78 -6.27 0.88
C LEU A 83 -12.16 -5.86 0.35
N SER A 84 -12.27 -5.60 -0.96
CA SER A 84 -13.53 -5.29 -1.65
C SER A 84 -14.15 -6.51 -2.34
N VAL A 85 -13.48 -7.67 -2.33
CA VAL A 85 -13.99 -8.90 -2.95
C VAL A 85 -15.12 -9.49 -2.08
N PRO A 86 -16.29 -9.83 -2.66
CA PRO A 86 -17.36 -10.48 -1.92
C PRO A 86 -16.89 -11.74 -1.19
N GLY A 87 -17.33 -11.92 0.05
CA GLY A 87 -16.93 -13.05 0.91
C GLY A 87 -15.69 -12.76 1.76
N GLN A 88 -14.83 -11.84 1.36
CA GLN A 88 -13.69 -11.45 2.19
C GLN A 88 -14.14 -10.56 3.34
N ARG A 89 -13.60 -10.82 4.53
CA ARG A 89 -13.79 -9.98 5.71
C ARG A 89 -12.44 -9.44 6.16
N GLN A 90 -12.48 -8.35 6.91
CA GLN A 90 -11.27 -7.79 7.50
C GLN A 90 -11.48 -7.43 8.96
N ARG A 91 -10.38 -7.35 9.69
CA ARG A 91 -10.37 -6.75 11.03
C ARG A 91 -9.09 -5.99 11.31
N GLU A 92 -9.20 -5.09 12.27
CA GLU A 92 -8.04 -4.44 12.86
C GLU A 92 -7.14 -5.45 13.60
N ARG A 93 -5.86 -5.12 13.66
CA ARG A 93 -4.85 -5.88 14.41
C ARG A 93 -5.13 -5.77 15.90
N ARG A 94 -4.83 -6.85 16.63
CA ARG A 94 -4.81 -6.89 18.09
C ARG A 94 -3.39 -6.68 18.60
N ALA A 95 -3.27 -6.38 19.89
CA ALA A 95 -1.97 -6.29 20.54
C ALA A 95 -1.20 -7.62 20.35
N GLY A 96 0.06 -7.51 19.91
CA GLY A 96 0.91 -8.67 19.61
C GLY A 96 0.78 -9.22 18.19
N GLU A 97 -0.18 -8.73 17.39
CA GLU A 97 -0.28 -9.06 15.96
C GLU A 97 0.46 -8.00 15.14
N ALA A 98 1.62 -8.36 14.61
CA ALA A 98 2.40 -7.52 13.72
C ALA A 98 2.93 -8.37 12.55
N PRO A 99 3.09 -7.78 11.35
CA PRO A 99 3.81 -8.46 10.27
C PRO A 99 5.27 -8.72 10.66
N GLU A 100 5.88 -9.72 10.04
CA GLU A 100 7.28 -10.08 10.27
C GLU A 100 8.22 -8.99 9.74
N GLN A 101 9.45 -8.93 10.26
CA GLN A 101 10.46 -8.03 9.70
C GLN A 101 11.01 -8.59 8.39
N CYS A 102 11.31 -7.71 7.44
CA CYS A 102 11.88 -8.13 6.16
C CYS A 102 13.30 -8.70 6.35
N ASP A 103 13.56 -9.82 5.68
CA ASP A 103 14.91 -10.37 5.54
C ASP A 103 15.78 -9.43 4.71
N LEU A 104 17.02 -9.24 5.19
CA LEU A 104 18.04 -8.45 4.50
C LEU A 104 18.91 -9.36 3.65
N TYR A 105 18.84 -9.19 2.34
CA TYR A 105 19.65 -9.96 1.40
C TYR A 105 20.86 -9.13 0.94
N PRO A 106 22.05 -9.74 0.78
CA PRO A 106 23.19 -9.05 0.21
C PRO A 106 22.96 -8.75 -1.26
N LEU A 107 23.29 -7.53 -1.69
CA LEU A 107 23.28 -7.12 -3.08
C LEU A 107 24.69 -7.25 -3.67
N THR A 108 25.00 -8.40 -4.24
CA THR A 108 26.28 -8.66 -4.91
C THR A 108 26.27 -8.23 -6.38
N ASP A 109 25.13 -8.37 -7.06
CA ASP A 109 24.89 -7.90 -8.42
C ASP A 109 23.49 -7.24 -8.51
N PRO A 110 23.39 -5.94 -8.88
CA PRO A 110 22.13 -5.26 -9.13
C PRO A 110 21.21 -5.93 -10.16
N ASN A 111 21.76 -6.74 -11.07
CA ASN A 111 21.00 -7.44 -12.11
C ASN A 111 20.43 -8.78 -11.64
N GLU A 112 20.84 -9.28 -10.47
CA GLU A 112 20.44 -10.59 -9.93
C GLU A 112 19.46 -10.50 -8.75
N ILE A 113 18.83 -9.34 -8.53
CA ILE A 113 17.79 -9.20 -7.51
C ILE A 113 16.64 -10.16 -7.84
N TYR A 114 16.40 -11.10 -6.93
CA TYR A 114 15.42 -12.17 -7.10
C TYR A 114 14.55 -12.31 -5.85
N CYS A 115 13.23 -12.27 -6.04
CA CYS A 115 12.24 -12.40 -4.97
C CYS A 115 11.20 -13.47 -5.37
N GLU A 116 11.30 -14.66 -4.77
CA GLU A 116 10.48 -15.84 -5.14
C GLU A 116 8.97 -15.60 -5.03
N SER A 117 8.51 -15.03 -3.92
CA SER A 117 7.07 -14.86 -3.62
C SER A 117 6.37 -13.87 -4.55
N ASN A 118 7.13 -13.10 -5.33
CA ASN A 118 6.62 -12.07 -6.23
C ASN A 118 6.70 -12.42 -7.71
N ARG A 119 7.01 -13.68 -8.04
CA ARG A 119 7.20 -14.14 -9.42
C ARG A 119 5.99 -13.80 -10.30
N ASN A 120 6.14 -12.76 -11.12
CA ASN A 120 5.25 -12.51 -12.24
C ASN A 120 5.92 -13.14 -13.47
N PRO A 121 5.42 -14.24 -14.04
CA PRO A 121 6.13 -15.01 -15.08
C PRO A 121 6.48 -14.21 -16.33
N ASN A 122 5.88 -13.03 -16.52
CA ASN A 122 6.10 -12.13 -17.67
C ASN A 122 6.39 -10.66 -17.27
N GLY A 123 6.65 -10.36 -16.00
CA GLY A 123 6.78 -8.99 -15.50
C GLY A 123 8.22 -8.57 -15.26
N LYS A 124 8.59 -7.34 -15.64
CA LYS A 124 9.79 -6.68 -15.10
C LYS A 124 9.56 -6.42 -13.62
N LEU A 125 10.52 -6.82 -12.77
CA LEU A 125 10.49 -6.50 -11.34
C LEU A 125 10.53 -4.98 -11.15
N LYS A 126 9.62 -4.45 -10.33
CA LYS A 126 9.67 -3.07 -9.88
C LYS A 126 10.60 -3.01 -8.67
N ILE A 127 11.86 -2.68 -8.94
CA ILE A 127 12.90 -2.47 -7.95
C ILE A 127 13.01 -0.96 -7.71
N VAL A 128 12.96 -0.54 -6.44
CA VAL A 128 13.08 0.87 -6.05
C VAL A 128 14.24 1.08 -5.08
N GLN A 129 14.72 2.30 -4.94
CA GLN A 129 15.71 2.64 -3.91
C GLN A 129 15.00 3.03 -2.61
N TRP A 130 15.60 2.70 -1.47
CA TRP A 130 15.06 3.08 -0.15
C TRP A 130 14.86 4.60 -0.02
N ALA A 131 15.75 5.40 -0.60
CA ALA A 131 15.62 6.86 -0.61
C ALA A 131 14.33 7.34 -1.31
N ASP A 132 13.88 6.64 -2.36
CA ASP A 132 12.62 6.95 -3.03
C ASP A 132 11.42 6.64 -2.12
N VAL A 133 11.52 5.56 -1.33
CA VAL A 133 10.51 5.21 -0.33
C VAL A 133 10.47 6.27 0.77
N GLU A 134 11.62 6.66 1.32
CA GLU A 134 11.72 7.70 2.35
C GLU A 134 11.12 9.02 1.88
N LYS A 135 11.46 9.45 0.67
CA LYS A 135 10.91 10.67 0.07
C LYS A 135 9.38 10.62 -0.01
N LEU A 136 8.82 9.48 -0.42
CA LEU A 136 7.37 9.32 -0.51
C LEU A 136 6.69 9.32 0.87
N LEU A 137 7.35 8.79 1.90
CA LEU A 137 6.87 8.88 3.28
C LEU A 137 6.93 10.32 3.82
N GLU A 138 7.98 11.06 3.52
CA GLU A 138 8.12 12.46 3.89
C GLU A 138 7.06 13.34 3.20
N GLU A 139 6.82 13.12 1.91
CA GLU A 139 5.74 13.77 1.16
C GLU A 139 4.35 13.45 1.75
N ALA A 140 4.17 12.23 2.27
CA ALA A 140 2.95 11.84 2.98
C ALA A 140 2.77 12.61 4.29
N ALA A 141 3.81 12.62 5.12
CA ALA A 141 3.81 13.30 6.41
C ALA A 141 3.69 14.82 6.27
N ALA A 142 4.29 15.42 5.24
CA ALA A 142 4.17 16.85 4.95
C ALA A 142 2.74 17.25 4.55
N GLY A 143 1.96 16.31 3.99
CA GLY A 143 0.52 16.47 3.75
C GLY A 143 -0.34 16.46 5.02
N GLU A 144 0.20 15.99 6.15
CA GLU A 144 -0.50 15.96 7.45
C GLU A 144 -0.21 17.21 8.31
N GLY A 145 0.70 18.10 7.88
CA GLY A 145 1.24 19.18 8.72
C GLY A 145 1.31 20.58 8.11
N SER A 146 0.77 20.84 6.91
CA SER A 146 0.81 22.18 6.31
C SER A 146 -0.59 22.67 5.97
N SER A 147 -0.97 23.76 6.63
CA SER A 147 -1.96 24.77 6.24
C SER A 147 -2.55 24.54 4.85
N THR A 148 -3.85 24.31 4.81
CA THR A 148 -4.69 24.36 3.61
C THR A 148 -4.21 25.50 2.71
N PRO A 149 -3.60 25.26 1.53
CA PRO A 149 -3.79 26.21 0.45
C PRO A 149 -5.30 26.16 0.22
N GLN A 150 -5.99 27.27 0.44
CA GLN A 150 -7.42 27.37 0.14
C GLN A 150 -7.66 26.72 -1.22
N GLN A 151 -8.31 25.56 -1.16
CA GLN A 151 -8.66 24.78 -2.32
C GLN A 151 -9.47 25.71 -3.23
N PRO A 152 -9.07 25.89 -4.51
CA PRO A 152 -9.93 26.56 -5.47
C PRO A 152 -11.30 25.87 -5.41
N PRO A 153 -12.41 26.62 -5.30
CA PRO A 153 -13.74 26.03 -5.22
C PRO A 153 -13.97 25.18 -6.49
N GLY A 154 -14.09 23.86 -6.33
CA GLY A 154 -14.31 22.91 -7.42
C GLY A 154 -13.36 21.72 -7.52
N GLN A 155 -12.23 21.69 -6.79
CA GLN A 155 -11.37 20.50 -6.78
C GLN A 155 -11.99 19.38 -5.92
N LYS A 156 -12.06 18.17 -6.47
CA LYS A 156 -12.53 16.95 -5.77
C LYS A 156 -11.52 16.54 -4.70
N SER A 157 -12.00 16.00 -3.57
CA SER A 157 -11.13 15.54 -2.49
C SER A 157 -10.31 14.32 -2.91
N ARG A 158 -9.19 14.06 -2.23
CA ARG A 158 -8.40 12.84 -2.48
C ARG A 158 -9.23 11.57 -2.30
N GLU A 159 -10.12 11.48 -1.29
CA GLU A 159 -11.00 10.31 -1.14
C GLU A 159 -12.02 10.18 -2.27
N GLN A 160 -12.46 11.29 -2.84
CA GLN A 160 -13.36 11.26 -4.00
C GLN A 160 -12.63 10.72 -5.22
N CYS A 161 -11.37 11.11 -5.44
CA CYS A 161 -10.55 10.59 -6.52
C CYS A 161 -10.14 9.13 -6.33
N ALA A 162 -9.86 8.70 -5.10
CA ALA A 162 -9.61 7.29 -4.80
C ALA A 162 -10.82 6.41 -5.15
N ARG A 163 -12.03 6.86 -4.80
CA ARG A 163 -13.28 6.17 -5.18
C ARG A 163 -13.48 6.09 -6.69
N GLU A 164 -13.14 7.15 -7.42
CA GLU A 164 -13.18 7.13 -8.90
C GLU A 164 -12.17 6.12 -9.49
N GLY A 165 -10.97 6.05 -8.92
CA GLY A 165 -9.98 5.02 -9.24
C GLY A 165 -10.45 3.60 -9.01
N GLN A 166 -11.02 3.34 -7.83
CA GLN A 166 -11.59 2.03 -7.48
C GLN A 166 -12.72 1.63 -8.41
N GLN A 167 -13.61 2.57 -8.78
CA GLN A 167 -14.67 2.29 -9.75
C GLN A 167 -14.12 1.99 -11.14
N ALA A 168 -13.08 2.69 -11.59
CA ALA A 168 -12.44 2.44 -12.88
C ALA A 168 -11.75 1.07 -12.90
N PHE A 169 -11.10 0.68 -11.80
CA PHE A 169 -10.54 -0.66 -11.63
C PHE A 169 -11.63 -1.74 -11.65
N ALA A 170 -12.69 -1.57 -10.85
CA ALA A 170 -13.76 -2.56 -10.70
C ALA A 170 -14.59 -2.77 -11.97
N LYS A 171 -14.68 -1.75 -12.84
CA LYS A 171 -15.38 -1.83 -14.14
C LYS A 171 -14.52 -2.39 -15.26
N CYS A 172 -13.22 -2.59 -15.03
CA CYS A 172 -12.32 -3.13 -16.02
C CYS A 172 -12.45 -4.65 -16.08
N ASP A 173 -12.65 -5.18 -17.29
CA ASP A 173 -12.82 -6.60 -17.60
C ASP A 173 -11.54 -7.25 -18.16
N LYS A 174 -10.41 -6.55 -18.05
CA LYS A 174 -9.10 -7.00 -18.54
C LYS A 174 -8.27 -7.62 -17.42
N GLY A 175 -7.03 -7.99 -17.73
CA GLY A 175 -6.08 -8.49 -16.74
C GLY A 175 -5.70 -7.41 -15.71
N PHE A 176 -5.34 -7.86 -14.50
CA PHE A 176 -5.05 -7.00 -13.35
C PHE A 176 -4.16 -5.78 -13.67
N ALA A 177 -3.07 -5.99 -14.40
CA ALA A 177 -2.13 -4.91 -14.74
C ALA A 177 -2.79 -3.76 -15.54
N GLU A 178 -3.73 -4.10 -16.42
CA GLU A 178 -4.42 -3.12 -17.24
C GLU A 178 -5.54 -2.42 -16.47
N CYS A 179 -6.21 -3.13 -15.56
CA CYS A 179 -7.21 -2.55 -14.67
C CYS A 179 -6.59 -1.65 -13.60
N ASP A 180 -5.44 -2.04 -13.05
CA ASP A 180 -4.63 -1.23 -12.12
C ASP A 180 -4.17 0.07 -12.80
N ARG A 181 -3.68 -0.01 -14.04
CA ARG A 181 -3.33 1.16 -14.85
C ARG A 181 -4.51 2.11 -15.03
N LEU A 182 -5.70 1.58 -15.33
CA LEU A 182 -6.92 2.39 -15.50
C LEU A 182 -7.37 3.05 -14.19
N GLY A 183 -7.34 2.31 -13.08
CA GLY A 183 -7.64 2.86 -11.75
C GLY A 183 -6.70 4.02 -11.39
N ARG A 184 -5.39 3.84 -11.59
CA ARG A 184 -4.39 4.89 -11.35
C ARG A 184 -4.57 6.10 -12.24
N ALA A 185 -4.86 5.88 -13.52
CA ALA A 185 -5.12 6.98 -14.46
C ALA A 185 -6.34 7.81 -14.03
N ALA A 186 -7.42 7.16 -13.59
CA ALA A 186 -8.62 7.83 -13.11
C ALA A 186 -8.36 8.68 -11.85
N ILE A 187 -7.56 8.17 -10.89
CA ILE A 187 -7.15 8.96 -9.72
C ILE A 187 -6.36 10.19 -10.16
N LYS A 188 -5.40 10.01 -11.08
CA LYS A 188 -4.55 11.11 -11.56
C LYS A 188 -5.37 12.18 -12.30
N SER A 189 -6.32 11.78 -13.15
CA SER A 189 -7.22 12.71 -13.84
C SER A 189 -8.12 13.46 -12.86
N CYS A 190 -8.72 12.76 -11.90
CA CYS A 190 -9.57 13.39 -10.88
C CYS A 190 -8.80 14.42 -10.04
N LEU A 191 -7.57 14.10 -9.62
CA LEU A 191 -6.72 15.03 -8.86
C LEU A 191 -6.27 16.23 -9.70
N ALA A 192 -6.12 16.05 -11.01
CA ALA A 192 -5.82 17.13 -11.96
C ALA A 192 -7.05 17.99 -12.30
N GLY A 193 -8.26 17.60 -11.86
CA GLY A 193 -9.51 18.30 -12.16
C GLY A 193 -9.96 18.16 -13.61
N GLN A 194 -9.59 17.06 -14.29
CA GLN A 194 -9.97 16.73 -15.67
C GLN A 194 -11.09 15.69 -15.73
#